data_AF-A0A0B6YXC5-F1
#
_entry.id   AF-A0A0B6YXC5-F1
#
_cell.length_a   1.000
_cell.length_b   1.000
_cell.length_c   1.000
_cell.angle_alpha   90.00
_cell.angle_beta   90.00
_cell.angle_gamma   90.00
#
_symmetry.space_group_name_H-M   'P 1'
#
loop_
_entity.id
_entity.type
_entity.pdbx_description
1 polymer ?
#
loop_
_entity_poly.entity_id
_entity_poly.type
_entity_poly.pdbx_seq_one_letter_code
_entity_poly.pdbx_strand_id
1 'polypeptide(L)'
;VEMESEYEEDEEEDFDVQSDSRYTSSYVTENTEDSLTGALDNRAHLPRGIDNIRPHLKHIDNVPLLVNLFTDCIPEATCEMVKIMQENGEVVIVVGSSLNIDNTRIFMQADCSISIEPLFPQVCACRPIMSKPWNEDEPSSTELASKLLSLPCPFLFRRQDKIKLIQLIMESRHYIFAMRNCFYL
;
A
#
# COMPACT_ATOMS: atom_id res chain seq x y z
N VAL A 1 -59.10 -36.37 -24.52
CA VAL A 1 -58.27 -35.77 -25.58
C VAL A 1 -57.20 -35.00 -24.86
N GLU A 2 -56.11 -35.70 -24.57
CA GLU A 2 -54.87 -35.17 -24.03
C GLU A 2 -54.25 -34.24 -25.07
N MET A 3 -53.64 -33.15 -24.61
CA MET A 3 -52.66 -32.41 -25.38
C MET A 3 -51.55 -32.07 -24.39
N GLU A 4 -50.49 -32.86 -24.50
CA GLU A 4 -49.19 -32.70 -23.88
C GLU A 4 -48.57 -31.39 -24.36
N SER A 5 -47.90 -30.68 -23.46
CA SER A 5 -46.85 -29.73 -23.82
C SER A 5 -45.59 -30.14 -23.08
N GLU A 6 -44.67 -30.73 -23.84
CA GLU A 6 -43.31 -31.08 -23.44
C GLU A 6 -42.57 -29.85 -22.90
N TYR A 7 -41.88 -30.03 -21.78
CA TYR A 7 -40.84 -29.13 -21.30
C TYR A 7 -39.51 -29.66 -21.85
N GLU A 8 -38.82 -28.87 -22.67
CA GLU A 8 -37.42 -29.12 -23.05
C GLU A 8 -36.52 -28.64 -21.89
N GLU A 9 -35.72 -29.56 -21.34
CA GLU A 9 -34.64 -29.29 -20.38
C GLU A 9 -33.37 -28.94 -21.18
N ASP A 10 -32.95 -27.68 -21.13
CA ASP A 10 -31.63 -27.26 -21.64
C ASP A 10 -30.55 -27.63 -20.59
N GLU A 11 -29.67 -28.57 -20.95
CA GLU A 11 -28.47 -28.96 -20.20
C GLU A 11 -27.42 -27.83 -20.24
N GLU A 12 -27.27 -27.07 -19.15
CA GLU A 12 -26.14 -26.15 -18.97
C GLU A 12 -24.89 -26.95 -18.53
N GLU A 13 -23.90 -27.05 -19.43
CA GLU A 13 -22.56 -27.57 -19.12
C GLU A 13 -21.79 -26.60 -18.19
N ASP A 14 -21.50 -27.04 -16.96
CA ASP A 14 -20.65 -26.36 -15.99
C ASP A 14 -19.20 -26.21 -16.52
N PHE A 15 -18.81 -24.97 -16.83
CA PHE A 15 -17.42 -24.64 -17.12
C PHE A 15 -16.72 -24.22 -15.82
N ASP A 16 -15.97 -25.15 -15.22
CA ASP A 16 -15.14 -24.95 -14.02
C ASP A 16 -14.07 -23.85 -14.24
N VAL A 17 -14.41 -22.60 -13.90
CA VAL A 17 -13.42 -21.53 -13.75
C VAL A 17 -12.88 -21.59 -12.34
N GLN A 18 -11.75 -22.27 -12.18
CA GLN A 18 -11.00 -22.37 -10.93
C GLN A 18 -10.52 -20.97 -10.48
N SER A 19 -11.36 -20.32 -9.68
CA SER A 19 -11.05 -19.06 -8.99
C SER A 19 -10.27 -19.43 -7.72
N ASP A 20 -8.94 -19.38 -7.81
CA ASP A 20 -8.03 -19.51 -6.67
C ASP A 20 -8.22 -18.30 -5.73
N SER A 21 -9.26 -18.41 -4.92
CA SER A 21 -9.52 -17.51 -3.81
C SER A 21 -8.39 -17.65 -2.80
N ARG A 22 -7.67 -16.54 -2.64
CA ARG A 22 -6.67 -16.29 -1.60
C ARG A 22 -7.29 -16.51 -0.21
N TYR A 23 -7.29 -17.74 0.26
CA TYR A 23 -7.50 -18.05 1.68
C TYR A 23 -6.22 -17.73 2.44
N THR A 24 -6.09 -16.48 2.90
CA THR A 24 -5.13 -16.15 3.96
C THR A 24 -5.73 -16.63 5.28
N SER A 25 -5.67 -17.94 5.55
CA SER A 25 -6.14 -18.48 6.83
C SER A 25 -5.08 -18.20 7.90
N SER A 26 -5.33 -17.16 8.70
CA SER A 26 -4.53 -16.82 9.88
C SER A 26 -5.05 -17.57 11.11
N TYR A 27 -5.11 -18.89 11.07
CA TYR A 27 -5.32 -19.71 12.27
C TYR A 27 -4.65 -21.06 12.08
N VAL A 28 -3.56 -21.33 12.79
CA VAL A 28 -3.16 -22.71 13.08
C VAL A 28 -2.84 -22.79 14.56
N THR A 29 -3.76 -23.43 15.28
CA THR A 29 -3.62 -23.94 16.64
C THR A 29 -2.54 -25.02 16.69
N GLU A 30 -1.82 -25.05 17.82
CA GLU A 30 -0.79 -26.02 18.15
C GLU A 30 -1.21 -27.48 17.92
N ASN A 31 -0.23 -28.27 17.45
CA ASN A 31 -0.11 -29.74 17.55
C ASN A 31 -0.83 -30.61 16.51
N THR A 32 -0.16 -30.90 15.39
CA THR A 32 -0.06 -32.29 14.87
C THR A 32 1.26 -32.46 14.11
N GLU A 33 2.06 -33.41 14.58
CA GLU A 33 3.34 -33.84 14.02
C GLU A 33 3.16 -34.75 12.78
N ASP A 34 4.10 -34.66 11.85
CA ASP A 34 4.47 -35.64 10.82
C ASP A 34 3.48 -35.98 9.68
N SER A 35 3.50 -35.19 8.59
CA SER A 35 3.40 -35.69 7.16
C SER A 35 3.35 -34.60 6.05
N LEU A 36 3.69 -33.32 6.29
CA LEU A 36 3.69 -32.26 5.26
C LEU A 36 5.07 -31.62 4.99
N THR A 37 6.14 -32.29 5.41
CA THR A 37 7.53 -31.80 5.52
C THR A 37 8.29 -31.70 4.19
N GLY A 38 7.65 -31.20 3.12
CA GLY A 38 8.32 -30.97 1.84
C GLY A 38 7.78 -29.80 1.02
N ALA A 39 6.49 -29.46 1.18
CA ALA A 39 5.89 -28.31 0.51
C ALA A 39 5.91 -27.02 1.36
N LEU A 40 6.25 -27.14 2.64
CA LEU A 40 6.24 -26.03 3.61
C LEU A 40 7.64 -25.51 3.98
N ASP A 41 8.71 -26.16 3.51
CA ASP A 41 10.10 -25.79 3.82
C ASP A 41 10.64 -24.65 2.95
N ASN A 42 9.93 -24.25 1.89
CA ASN A 42 10.21 -23.01 1.15
C ASN A 42 9.64 -21.76 1.84
N ARG A 43 9.38 -21.84 3.16
CA ARG A 43 8.96 -20.68 3.93
C ARG A 43 10.17 -19.79 4.11
N ALA A 44 10.28 -18.77 3.26
CA ALA A 44 11.21 -17.68 3.48
C ALA A 44 11.09 -17.23 4.94
N HIS A 45 12.16 -17.40 5.71
CA HIS A 45 12.18 -17.08 7.14
C HIS A 45 12.27 -15.56 7.30
N LEU A 46 11.18 -14.86 7.02
CA LEU A 46 11.17 -13.42 7.17
C LEU A 46 11.39 -13.04 8.63
N PRO A 47 12.26 -12.06 8.91
CA PRO A 47 12.45 -11.54 10.25
C PRO A 47 11.13 -10.96 10.77
N ARG A 48 10.80 -11.25 12.03
CA ARG A 48 9.65 -10.64 12.71
C ARG A 48 10.11 -9.41 13.47
N GLY A 49 9.47 -8.27 13.21
CA GLY A 49 9.79 -7.01 13.88
C GLY A 49 11.06 -6.34 13.34
N ILE A 50 11.16 -5.04 13.60
CA ILE A 50 12.18 -4.17 13.00
C ILE A 50 13.61 -4.50 13.47
N ASP A 51 13.76 -4.91 14.74
CA ASP A 51 15.06 -5.21 15.34
C ASP A 51 15.76 -6.40 14.67
N ASN A 52 14.99 -7.32 14.11
CA ASN A 52 15.50 -8.53 13.47
C ASN A 52 15.88 -8.34 12.00
N ILE A 53 15.50 -7.22 11.37
CA ILE A 53 15.81 -6.98 9.96
C ILE A 53 17.31 -6.77 9.77
N ARG A 54 17.96 -5.92 10.57
CA ARG A 54 19.40 -5.64 10.44
C ARG A 54 20.28 -6.88 10.66
N PRO A 55 20.04 -7.72 11.68
CA PRO A 55 20.72 -9.01 11.82
C PRO A 55 20.51 -9.94 10.63
N HIS A 56 19.29 -10.00 10.09
CA HIS A 56 18.96 -10.86 8.94
C HIS A 56 19.75 -10.44 7.68
N LEU A 57 19.78 -9.13 7.38
CA LEU A 57 20.52 -8.59 6.22
C LEU A 57 22.03 -8.87 6.27
N LYS A 58 22.61 -8.97 7.46
CA LYS A 58 24.05 -9.22 7.62
C LYS A 58 24.45 -10.69 7.48
N HIS A 59 23.58 -11.61 7.90
CA HIS A 59 23.96 -13.01 8.10
C HIS A 59 23.21 -13.98 7.20
N ILE A 60 22.10 -13.57 6.58
CA ILE A 60 21.20 -14.45 5.85
C ILE A 60 21.12 -13.98 4.39
N ASP A 61 20.30 -12.98 4.09
CA ASP A 61 20.10 -12.48 2.73
C ASP A 61 19.44 -11.08 2.72
N ASN A 62 19.25 -10.53 1.51
CA ASN A 62 18.53 -9.27 1.27
C ASN A 62 17.03 -9.45 0.98
N VAL A 63 16.47 -10.66 1.15
CA VAL A 63 15.04 -10.92 0.91
C VAL A 63 14.13 -9.98 1.69
N PRO A 64 14.43 -9.56 2.95
CA PRO A 64 13.59 -8.59 3.65
C PRO A 64 13.43 -7.24 2.95
N LEU A 65 14.35 -6.84 2.06
CA LEU A 65 14.23 -5.61 1.25
C LEU A 65 13.37 -5.83 0.00
N LEU A 66 13.26 -7.08 -0.46
CA LEU A 66 12.59 -7.46 -1.70
C LEU A 66 11.12 -7.86 -1.50
N VAL A 67 10.74 -8.20 -0.26
CA VAL A 67 9.36 -8.61 0.04
C VAL A 67 8.49 -7.39 0.30
N ASN A 68 7.32 -7.36 -0.33
CA ASN A 68 6.41 -6.22 -0.36
C ASN A 68 5.58 -5.99 0.93
N LEU A 69 5.83 -6.72 2.01
CA LEU A 69 4.94 -6.70 3.18
C LEU A 69 5.69 -6.44 4.49
N PHE A 70 5.47 -5.24 5.02
CA PHE A 70 5.82 -4.85 6.38
C PHE A 70 4.54 -4.32 7.04
N THR A 71 4.04 -5.01 8.07
CA THR A 71 2.71 -4.75 8.67
C THR A 71 2.76 -4.80 10.19
N ASP A 72 1.67 -4.35 10.83
CA ASP A 72 1.54 -4.24 12.28
C ASP A 72 2.70 -3.45 12.92
N CYS A 73 3.09 -2.36 12.24
CA CYS A 73 4.19 -1.51 12.65
C CYS A 73 3.69 -0.22 13.28
N ILE A 74 4.42 0.21 14.31
CA ILE A 74 4.31 1.56 14.87
C ILE A 74 5.08 2.57 13.99
N PRO A 75 4.74 3.86 14.01
CA PRO A 75 5.39 4.87 13.17
C PRO A 75 6.93 4.89 13.31
N GLU A 76 7.45 4.68 14.52
CA GLU A 76 8.88 4.60 14.80
C GLU A 76 9.54 3.42 14.07
N ALA A 77 8.87 2.27 14.04
CA ALA A 77 9.35 1.08 13.34
C ALA A 77 9.31 1.30 11.81
N THR A 78 8.33 2.03 11.30
CA THR A 78 8.28 2.42 9.89
C THR A 78 9.45 3.34 9.53
N CYS A 79 9.75 4.35 10.36
CA CYS A 79 10.93 5.21 10.19
C CYS A 79 12.24 4.41 10.17
N GLU A 80 12.40 3.47 11.09
CA GLU A 80 13.60 2.60 11.10
C GLU A 80 13.65 1.70 9.86
N MET A 81 12.52 1.20 9.34
CA MET A 81 12.51 0.43 8.10
C MET A 81 12.93 1.28 6.90
N VAL A 82 12.41 2.50 6.78
CA VAL A 82 12.83 3.47 5.74
C VAL A 82 14.35 3.71 5.83
N LYS A 83 14.87 3.89 7.05
CA LYS A 83 16.30 4.08 7.28
C LYS A 83 17.12 2.87 6.85
N ILE A 84 16.68 1.66 7.19
CA ILE A 84 17.35 0.43 6.77
C ILE A 84 17.39 0.32 5.25
N MET A 85 16.28 0.60 4.56
CA MET A 85 16.24 0.59 3.09
C MET A 85 17.25 1.59 2.49
N GLN A 86 17.25 2.82 2.99
CA GLN A 86 18.19 3.88 2.55
C GLN A 86 19.66 3.50 2.81
N GLU A 87 19.97 2.93 3.97
CA GLU A 87 21.32 2.46 4.30
C GLU A 87 21.81 1.33 3.36
N ASN A 88 20.90 0.56 2.76
CA ASN A 88 21.21 -0.47 1.78
C ASN A 88 21.21 0.04 0.33
N GLY A 89 21.10 1.36 0.12
CA GLY A 89 21.17 1.99 -1.20
C GLY A 89 19.85 2.03 -1.96
N GLU A 90 18.73 1.69 -1.33
CA GLU A 90 17.41 1.82 -1.92
C GLU A 90 16.92 3.28 -1.86
N VAL A 91 16.22 3.72 -2.92
CA VAL A 91 15.55 5.02 -2.96
C VAL A 91 14.09 4.83 -2.55
N VAL A 92 13.69 5.39 -1.41
CA VAL A 92 12.41 5.09 -0.77
C VAL A 92 11.39 6.17 -1.08
N ILE A 93 10.27 5.77 -1.69
CA ILE A 93 9.09 6.62 -1.86
C ILE A 93 8.05 6.22 -0.82
N VAL A 94 7.65 7.17 0.04
CA VAL A 94 6.60 6.95 1.05
C VAL A 94 5.28 7.52 0.56
N VAL A 95 4.24 6.69 0.57
CA VAL A 95 2.87 7.10 0.25
C VAL A 95 2.02 6.95 1.50
N GLY A 96 1.37 8.03 1.94
CA GLY A 96 0.62 8.01 3.20
C GLY A 96 -0.53 9.00 3.23
N SER A 97 -1.37 8.88 4.26
CA SER A 97 -2.49 9.80 4.47
C SER A 97 -2.00 11.20 4.85
N SER A 98 -2.63 12.22 4.28
CA SER A 98 -2.38 13.63 4.59
C SER A 98 -2.99 14.11 5.90
N LEU A 99 -3.84 13.32 6.54
CA LEU A 99 -4.53 13.66 7.79
C LEU A 99 -4.07 12.81 8.98
N ASN A 100 -2.88 12.22 8.88
CA ASN A 100 -2.22 11.57 10.00
C ASN A 100 -0.91 12.30 10.31
N ILE A 101 -0.81 12.85 11.53
CA ILE A 101 0.36 13.58 11.99
C ILE A 101 1.60 12.69 12.13
N ASP A 102 1.42 11.40 12.41
CA ASP A 102 2.53 10.47 12.57
C ASP A 102 3.27 10.25 11.25
N ASN A 103 2.55 10.34 10.12
CA ASN A 103 3.14 10.23 8.78
C ASN A 103 4.09 11.39 8.47
N THR A 104 3.91 12.56 9.08
CA THR A 104 4.72 13.75 8.79
C THR A 104 6.22 13.50 9.04
N ARG A 105 6.57 12.75 10.08
CA ARG A 105 7.97 12.38 10.36
C ARG A 105 8.53 11.44 9.29
N ILE A 106 7.73 10.46 8.88
CA ILE A 106 8.10 9.48 7.85
C ILE A 106 8.27 10.18 6.50
N PHE A 107 7.39 11.12 6.16
CA PHE A 107 7.47 11.93 4.94
C PHE A 107 8.72 12.80 4.86
N MET A 108 9.19 13.34 5.98
CA MET A 108 10.43 14.12 6.03
C MET A 108 11.68 13.27 5.85
N GLN A 109 11.64 11.99 6.25
CA GLN A 109 12.79 11.09 6.18
C GLN A 109 12.96 10.44 4.80
N ALA A 110 11.85 10.18 4.10
CA ALA A 110 11.86 9.54 2.80
C ALA A 110 12.57 10.37 1.72
N ASP A 111 13.13 9.71 0.70
CA ASP A 111 13.76 10.40 -0.45
C ASP A 111 12.72 11.15 -1.30
N CYS A 112 11.50 10.62 -1.34
CA CYS A 112 10.34 11.29 -1.91
C CYS A 112 9.08 10.86 -1.14
N SER A 113 8.15 11.78 -0.95
CA SER A 113 6.90 11.52 -0.22
C SER A 113 5.68 11.99 -1.00
N ILE A 114 4.60 11.22 -0.87
CA ILE A 114 3.33 11.46 -1.53
C ILE A 114 2.25 11.41 -0.47
N SER A 115 1.53 12.52 -0.34
CA SER A 115 0.42 12.62 0.57
C SER A 115 -0.90 12.38 -0.16
N ILE A 116 -1.78 11.59 0.43
CA ILE A 116 -3.09 11.25 -0.14
C ILE A 116 -4.18 11.65 0.83
N GLU A 117 -5.17 12.40 0.33
CA GLU A 117 -6.38 12.73 1.07
C GLU A 117 -7.19 11.46 1.35
N PRO A 118 -7.45 11.10 2.62
CA PRO A 118 -8.15 9.87 2.95
C PRO A 118 -9.66 9.96 2.67
N LEU A 119 -10.31 8.80 2.74
CA LEU A 119 -11.75 8.77 2.90
C LEU A 119 -12.09 9.20 4.34
N PHE A 120 -12.74 10.34 4.49
CA PHE A 120 -13.32 10.73 5.77
C PHE A 120 -14.32 9.67 6.22
N PRO A 121 -14.34 9.30 7.51
CA PRO A 121 -15.29 8.33 8.03
C PRO A 121 -16.69 8.72 7.57
N GLN A 122 -17.48 7.76 7.10
CA GLN A 122 -18.87 8.01 6.74
C GLN A 122 -19.70 7.46 7.90
N VAL A 123 -20.32 8.35 8.69
CA VAL A 123 -21.29 7.92 9.70
C VAL A 123 -22.62 7.62 9.01
N CYS A 124 -23.33 6.60 9.46
CA CYS A 124 -24.74 6.37 9.11
C CYS A 124 -25.66 7.40 9.79
N ALA A 125 -25.30 8.68 9.72
CA ALA A 125 -26.06 9.79 10.29
C ALA A 125 -26.25 10.86 9.22
N CYS A 126 -27.42 11.49 9.22
CA CYS A 126 -27.75 12.61 8.33
C CYS A 126 -27.08 13.93 8.80
N ARG A 127 -25.81 13.87 9.20
CA ARG A 127 -25.02 15.05 9.59
C ARG A 127 -23.66 15.00 8.91
N PRO A 128 -23.21 16.12 8.30
CA PRO A 128 -21.87 16.20 7.77
C PRO A 128 -20.85 16.15 8.92
N ILE A 129 -19.83 15.30 8.78
CA ILE A 129 -18.72 15.21 9.76
C ILE A 129 -17.75 16.38 9.60
N MET A 130 -17.58 16.85 8.36
CA MET A 130 -16.73 17.99 8.05
C MET A 130 -17.47 19.29 8.39
N SER A 131 -16.79 20.18 9.12
CA SER A 131 -17.25 21.55 9.32
C SER A 131 -17.23 22.29 7.98
N LYS A 132 -18.33 22.99 7.67
CA LYS A 132 -18.31 23.96 6.57
C LYS A 132 -17.24 25.02 6.86
N PRO A 133 -16.54 25.53 5.83
CA PRO A 133 -15.63 26.64 6.03
C PRO A 133 -16.39 27.86 6.58
N TRP A 134 -15.69 28.72 7.32
CA TRP A 134 -16.26 29.94 7.89
C TRP A 134 -16.70 30.92 6.79
N ASN A 135 -15.90 31.03 5.73
CA ASN A 135 -16.16 31.81 4.53
C ASN A 135 -16.07 30.90 3.29
N GLU A 136 -16.80 31.21 2.22
CA GLU A 136 -16.76 30.38 0.99
C GLU A 136 -15.37 30.34 0.32
N ASP A 137 -14.56 31.38 0.52
CA ASP A 137 -13.20 31.49 -0.04
C ASP A 137 -12.10 30.89 0.86
N GLU A 138 -12.43 30.47 2.09
CA GLU A 138 -11.45 29.96 3.03
C GLU A 138 -11.32 28.43 2.98
N PRO A 139 -10.10 27.89 3.12
CA PRO A 139 -9.92 26.44 3.23
C PRO A 139 -10.61 25.93 4.50
N SER A 140 -11.26 24.78 4.38
CA SER A 140 -11.78 24.08 5.56
C SER A 140 -10.65 23.75 6.53
N SER A 141 -10.94 23.65 7.83
CA SER A 141 -9.92 23.33 8.84
C SER A 141 -9.19 22.02 8.53
N THR A 142 -9.86 21.06 7.90
CA THR A 142 -9.30 19.78 7.47
C THR A 142 -8.44 19.94 6.23
N GLU A 143 -8.81 20.79 5.27
CA GLU A 143 -7.95 21.11 4.13
C GLU A 143 -6.68 21.84 4.59
N LEU A 144 -6.79 22.77 5.54
CA LEU A 144 -5.63 23.45 6.11
C LEU A 144 -4.72 22.45 6.84
N ALA A 145 -5.29 21.59 7.68
CA ALA A 145 -4.54 20.54 8.37
C ALA A 145 -3.83 19.61 7.38
N SER A 146 -4.55 19.16 6.34
CA SER A 146 -3.99 18.33 5.26
C SER A 146 -2.79 19.02 4.60
N LYS A 147 -2.94 20.28 4.18
CA LYS A 147 -1.85 21.06 3.56
C LYS A 147 -0.65 21.22 4.50
N LEU A 148 -0.88 21.46 5.80
CA LEU A 148 0.20 21.60 6.79
C LEU A 148 0.96 20.29 7.03
N LEU A 149 0.26 19.17 7.14
CA LEU A 149 0.87 17.86 7.36
C LEU A 149 1.57 17.32 6.11
N SER A 150 1.12 17.74 4.92
CA SER A 150 1.71 17.41 3.62
C SER A 150 2.80 18.37 3.16
N LEU A 151 3.19 19.38 3.95
CA LEU A 151 4.30 20.28 3.61
C LEU A 151 5.61 19.58 3.22
N PRO A 152 6.03 18.46 3.84
CA PRO A 152 7.25 17.76 3.39
C PRO A 152 7.06 17.00 2.07
N CYS A 153 5.83 16.85 1.57
CA CYS A 153 5.53 16.05 0.38
C CYS A 153 5.53 16.92 -0.90
N PRO A 154 6.31 16.58 -1.93
CA PRO A 154 6.22 17.24 -3.24
C PRO A 154 4.86 17.04 -3.95
N PHE A 155 4.15 15.96 -3.61
CA PHE A 155 2.84 15.65 -4.21
C PHE A 155 1.77 15.48 -3.13
N LEU A 156 0.65 16.17 -3.31
CA LEU A 156 -0.58 15.99 -2.55
C LEU A 156 -1.70 15.64 -3.52
N PHE A 157 -2.26 14.44 -3.39
CA PHE A 157 -3.39 13.97 -4.18
C PHE A 157 -4.69 14.02 -3.40
N ARG A 158 -5.71 14.62 -4.00
CA ARG A 158 -7.09 14.62 -3.51
C ARG A 158 -7.84 13.41 -4.03
N ARG A 159 -8.99 13.10 -3.42
CA ARG A 159 -9.80 11.93 -3.82
C ARG A 159 -10.20 11.93 -5.29
N GLN A 160 -10.44 13.11 -5.86
CA GLN A 160 -10.90 13.26 -7.24
C GLN A 160 -9.76 13.12 -8.27
N ASP A 161 -8.52 13.10 -7.79
CA ASP A 161 -7.35 13.03 -8.66
C ASP A 161 -7.16 11.58 -9.15
N LYS A 162 -7.02 11.44 -10.46
CA LYS A 162 -6.68 10.15 -11.08
C LYS A 162 -5.17 9.94 -10.97
N ILE A 163 -4.74 9.31 -9.87
CA ILE A 163 -3.32 9.05 -9.60
C ILE A 163 -2.82 7.94 -10.53
N LYS A 164 -1.87 8.26 -11.42
CA LYS A 164 -1.15 7.29 -12.26
C LYS A 164 0.33 7.27 -11.88
N LEU A 165 0.65 6.68 -10.72
CA LEU A 165 2.01 6.69 -10.16
C LEU A 165 3.05 6.10 -11.11
N ILE A 166 2.74 5.00 -11.79
CA ILE A 166 3.65 4.37 -12.76
C ILE A 166 3.96 5.34 -13.91
N GLN A 167 2.94 6.04 -14.43
CA GLN A 167 3.14 7.01 -15.50
C GLN A 167 4.00 8.19 -15.03
N LEU A 168 3.76 8.70 -13.81
CA LEU A 168 4.59 9.75 -13.22
C LEU A 168 6.07 9.34 -13.13
N ILE A 169 6.34 8.11 -12.69
CA ILE A 169 7.71 7.56 -12.61
C ILE A 169 8.31 7.43 -14.01
N MET A 170 7.56 6.93 -14.99
CA MET A 170 8.04 6.80 -16.38
C MET A 170 8.44 8.15 -16.98
N GLU A 171 7.56 9.15 -16.86
CA GLU A 171 7.83 10.51 -17.36
C GLU A 171 9.02 11.16 -16.65
N SER A 172 9.13 10.98 -15.33
CA SER A 172 10.25 11.52 -14.55
C SER A 172 11.58 10.93 -15.00
N ARG A 173 11.64 9.62 -15.25
CA ARG A 173 12.86 8.96 -15.76
C ARG A 173 13.19 9.41 -17.18
N HIS A 174 12.18 9.59 -18.03
CA HIS A 174 12.35 10.11 -19.38
C HIS A 174 12.94 11.52 -19.36
N TYR A 175 12.41 12.40 -18.50
CA TYR A 175 12.90 13.78 -18.35
C TYR A 175 14.35 13.81 -17.86
N ILE A 176 14.71 13.02 -16.85
CA ILE A 176 16.08 12.93 -16.35
C ILE A 176 17.04 12.43 -17.45
N PHE A 177 16.63 11.43 -18.24
CA PHE A 177 17.43 10.92 -19.35
C PHE A 177 17.65 11.98 -20.43
N ALA A 178 16.60 12.69 -20.84
CA ALA A 178 16.70 13.78 -21.80
C ALA A 178 17.60 14.91 -21.29
N MET A 179 17.46 15.31 -20.02
CA MET A 179 18.27 16.34 -19.38
C MET A 179 19.75 15.96 -19.36
N ARG A 180 20.08 14.72 -19.01
CA ARG A 180 21.46 14.22 -19.07
C ARG A 180 22.05 14.33 -20.47
N ASN A 181 21.29 13.95 -21.51
CA ASN A 181 21.75 14.05 -22.89
C ASN A 181 22.05 15.50 -23.31
N CYS A 182 21.30 16.49 -22.80
CA CYS A 182 21.59 17.90 -23.07
C CYS A 182 22.92 18.37 -22.48
N PHE A 183 23.37 17.80 -21.35
CA PHE A 183 24.65 18.15 -20.72
C PHE A 183 25.85 17.34 -21.24
N TYR A 184 25.60 16.27 -21.99
CA TYR A 184 26.65 15.48 -22.65
C TYR A 184 26.99 15.99 -24.07
N LEU A 185 26.27 16.99 -24.58
CA LEU A 185 26.55 17.74 -25.80
C LEU A 185 27.35 19.02 -25.46
#